data_AF-A0A497J7V6-F1
#
_entry.id   AF-A0A497J7V6-F1
#
_cell.length_a   1.000
_cell.length_b   1.000
_cell.length_c   1.000
_cell.angle_alpha   90.00
_cell.angle_beta   90.00
_cell.angle_gamma   90.00
#
_symmetry.space_group_name_H-M   'P 1'
#
loop_
_entity.id
_entity.type
_entity.pdbx_description
1 polymer ?
#
loop_
_entity_poly.entity_id
_entity_poly.type
_entity_poly.pdbx_seq_one_letter_code
_entity_poly.pdbx_strand_id
1 'polypeptide(L)'
;LNLGAIPDEVKIDVYKLPSKRYIGGIEEGFLERLRPGDIFVLGGKLYKFRYARGMRCYVEGAREEIPTIPAWFSEMLPLSFDLALEIQKFRGELKRKFEKGQEKKIKRWLLRNYPIDENIASSIYEYFREQYLYAEIPDEKTLLIEETHDLEGRKFLVFHSLFGRRTNDALSRAIALLISNMIRHSVRVIVSDNGFAILIPRAKKVNVERLMEKLCFSNMEELLKKSLKRTELIKRRFRHCAARSFLVLRNYKGHKISVNKQQLSSQTLLKVCEEVDENFPVIRETYREILEDVFDIKKAEKVINWIKNGKLKVKKISTSIASPFAHNLIILGESDVILMEDRKKRLLALYEEIMKRISD
;
A
#
# COMPACT_ATOMS: atom_id res chain seq x y z
N LEU A 1 -0.45 -30.11 -19.86
CA LEU A 1 0.21 -30.68 -18.66
C LEU A 1 -0.37 -30.00 -17.42
N ASN A 2 -0.72 -30.76 -16.37
CA ASN A 2 -1.22 -30.18 -15.11
C ASN A 2 -0.08 -29.83 -14.12
N LEU A 3 1.14 -30.29 -14.40
CA LEU A 3 2.33 -30.06 -13.58
C LEU A 3 2.90 -28.65 -13.85
N GLY A 4 3.33 -27.97 -12.79
CA GLY A 4 3.98 -26.67 -12.84
C GLY A 4 3.60 -25.76 -11.66
N ALA A 5 4.59 -25.08 -11.08
CA ALA A 5 4.39 -24.16 -9.96
C ALA A 5 4.03 -22.73 -10.39
N ILE A 6 4.42 -22.34 -11.61
CA ILE A 6 4.17 -21.00 -12.16
C ILE A 6 2.68 -20.89 -12.53
N PRO A 7 1.96 -19.90 -11.97
CA PRO A 7 0.61 -19.58 -12.42
C PRO A 7 0.66 -18.87 -13.78
N ASP A 8 -0.31 -19.15 -14.65
CA ASP A 8 -0.45 -18.39 -15.90
C ASP A 8 -0.78 -16.93 -15.54
N GLU A 9 -0.04 -15.95 -16.08
CA GLU A 9 -0.44 -14.54 -16.05
C GLU A 9 -1.59 -14.32 -17.03
N VAL A 10 -2.70 -13.78 -16.53
CA VAL A 10 -3.93 -13.68 -17.32
C VAL A 10 -4.47 -12.27 -17.31
N LYS A 11 -4.81 -11.81 -18.52
CA LYS A 11 -5.54 -10.57 -18.74
C LYS A 11 -6.96 -10.70 -18.21
N ILE A 12 -7.38 -9.71 -17.43
CA ILE A 12 -8.74 -9.54 -16.92
C ILE A 12 -9.43 -8.47 -17.76
N ASP A 13 -10.58 -8.81 -18.34
CA ASP A 13 -11.38 -7.87 -19.11
C ASP A 13 -12.17 -6.93 -18.18
N VAL A 14 -12.09 -5.63 -18.44
CA VAL A 14 -12.78 -4.61 -17.64
C VAL A 14 -14.04 -4.13 -18.36
N TYR A 15 -15.15 -4.13 -17.62
CA TYR A 15 -16.48 -3.76 -18.10
C TYR A 15 -17.06 -2.62 -17.26
N LYS A 16 -17.56 -1.59 -17.94
CA LYS A 16 -18.23 -0.44 -17.30
C LYS A 16 -19.71 -0.74 -17.04
N LEU A 17 -20.17 -0.49 -15.82
CA LEU A 17 -21.59 -0.53 -15.43
C LEU A 17 -22.30 0.82 -15.69
N PRO A 18 -23.64 0.81 -15.89
CA PRO A 18 -24.52 -0.36 -15.97
C PRO A 18 -24.53 -1.04 -17.35
N SER A 19 -23.99 -0.38 -18.39
CA SER A 19 -24.06 -0.85 -19.78
C SER A 19 -23.31 -2.16 -20.07
N LYS A 20 -22.47 -2.62 -19.14
CA LYS A 20 -21.56 -3.78 -19.31
C LYS A 20 -20.75 -3.68 -20.60
N ARG A 21 -20.31 -2.46 -20.94
CA ARG A 21 -19.46 -2.21 -22.11
C ARG A 21 -18.00 -2.51 -21.75
N TYR A 22 -17.30 -3.28 -22.59
CA TYR A 22 -15.86 -3.49 -22.47
C TYR A 22 -15.10 -2.16 -22.63
N ILE A 23 -14.11 -1.91 -21.78
CA ILE A 23 -13.34 -0.65 -21.78
C ILE A 23 -11.82 -0.85 -21.76
N GLY A 24 -11.33 -2.09 -21.68
CA GLY A 24 -9.90 -2.40 -21.64
C GLY A 24 -9.63 -3.67 -20.83
N GLY A 25 -8.36 -3.95 -20.56
CA GLY A 25 -7.96 -5.05 -19.70
C GLY A 25 -6.89 -4.64 -18.70
N ILE A 26 -6.84 -5.35 -17.58
CA ILE A 26 -5.85 -5.21 -16.51
C ILE A 26 -5.23 -6.57 -16.22
N GLU A 27 -4.10 -6.59 -15.53
CA GLU A 27 -3.48 -7.83 -15.08
C GLU A 27 -4.21 -8.43 -13.88
N GLU A 28 -4.14 -9.74 -13.72
CA GLU A 28 -4.69 -10.41 -12.54
C GLU A 28 -4.03 -9.92 -11.23
N GLY A 29 -2.72 -9.71 -11.22
CA GLY A 29 -2.01 -9.18 -10.04
C GLY A 29 -2.47 -7.79 -9.62
N PHE A 30 -2.93 -6.97 -10.59
CA PHE A 30 -3.57 -5.70 -10.31
C PHE A 30 -4.94 -5.90 -9.66
N LEU A 31 -5.79 -6.77 -10.25
CA LEU A 31 -7.10 -7.10 -9.71
C LEU A 31 -7.04 -7.68 -8.29
N GLU A 32 -6.03 -8.51 -7.98
CA GLU A 32 -5.85 -9.10 -6.65
C GLU A 32 -5.77 -8.04 -5.55
N ARG A 33 -5.20 -6.87 -5.85
CA ARG A 33 -5.01 -5.79 -4.89
C ARG A 33 -6.25 -4.93 -4.70
N LEU A 34 -7.17 -4.92 -5.68
CA LEU A 34 -8.39 -4.12 -5.64
C LEU A 34 -9.37 -4.59 -4.56
N ARG A 35 -9.94 -3.63 -3.85
CA ARG A 35 -11.07 -3.77 -2.92
C ARG A 35 -12.27 -2.98 -3.44
N PRO A 36 -13.51 -3.44 -3.22
CA PRO A 36 -14.69 -2.68 -3.64
C PRO A 36 -14.63 -1.23 -3.14
N GLY A 37 -14.77 -0.27 -4.07
CA GLY A 37 -14.62 1.16 -3.79
C GLY A 37 -13.24 1.74 -4.11
N ASP A 38 -12.23 0.90 -4.38
CA ASP A 38 -10.94 1.34 -4.90
C ASP A 38 -11.09 1.97 -6.27
N ILE A 39 -10.19 2.91 -6.55
CA ILE A 39 -10.24 3.74 -7.74
C ILE A 39 -8.92 3.60 -8.45
N PHE A 40 -8.97 3.40 -9.75
CA PHE A 40 -7.79 3.29 -10.59
C PHE A 40 -8.06 3.92 -11.94
N VAL A 41 -7.00 4.10 -12.71
CA VAL A 41 -7.11 4.64 -14.06
C VAL A 41 -6.95 3.55 -15.09
N LEU A 42 -7.79 3.63 -16.12
CA LEU A 42 -7.70 2.80 -17.31
C LEU A 42 -7.93 3.67 -18.53
N GLY A 43 -6.96 3.72 -19.44
CA GLY A 43 -7.04 4.56 -20.65
C GLY A 43 -7.27 6.05 -20.34
N GLY A 44 -6.58 6.58 -19.31
CA GLY A 44 -6.66 7.98 -18.90
C GLY A 44 -7.96 8.39 -18.19
N LYS A 45 -8.83 7.43 -17.85
CA LYS A 45 -10.10 7.70 -17.15
C LYS A 45 -10.18 6.97 -15.83
N LEU A 46 -10.83 7.61 -14.86
CA LEU A 46 -11.05 7.10 -13.52
C LEU A 46 -12.20 6.10 -13.45
N TYR A 47 -11.93 4.97 -12.80
CA TYR A 47 -12.90 3.91 -12.59
C TYR A 47 -12.88 3.41 -11.15
N LYS A 48 -14.08 3.26 -10.58
CA LYS A 48 -14.29 2.68 -9.25
C LYS A 48 -14.60 1.20 -9.37
N PHE A 49 -13.77 0.36 -8.75
CA PHE A 49 -13.98 -1.09 -8.70
C PHE A 49 -15.23 -1.43 -7.88
N ARG A 50 -16.09 -2.28 -8.44
CA ARG A 50 -17.29 -2.77 -7.76
C ARG A 50 -17.14 -4.23 -7.35
N TYR A 51 -16.90 -5.10 -8.32
CA TYR A 51 -16.72 -6.53 -8.10
C TYR A 51 -16.08 -7.19 -9.31
N ALA A 52 -15.62 -8.43 -9.16
CA ALA A 52 -15.19 -9.27 -10.27
C ALA A 52 -15.98 -10.58 -10.31
N ARG A 53 -16.11 -11.14 -11.51
CA ARG A 53 -16.73 -12.44 -11.75
C ARG A 53 -15.96 -13.18 -12.82
N GLY A 54 -15.34 -14.31 -12.46
CA GLY A 54 -14.47 -15.04 -13.37
C GLY A 54 -13.28 -14.17 -13.81
N MET A 55 -13.00 -14.09 -15.11
CA MET A 55 -11.96 -13.22 -15.68
C MET A 55 -12.46 -11.82 -16.07
N ARG A 56 -13.56 -11.35 -15.45
CA ARG A 56 -14.14 -10.03 -15.72
C ARG A 56 -14.14 -9.15 -14.48
N CYS A 57 -13.69 -7.91 -14.64
CA CYS A 57 -13.73 -6.84 -13.65
C CYS A 57 -14.87 -5.87 -14.01
N TYR A 58 -15.71 -5.52 -13.04
CA TYR A 58 -16.82 -4.59 -13.23
C TYR A 58 -16.59 -3.31 -12.45
N VAL A 59 -16.69 -2.19 -13.17
CA VAL A 59 -16.37 -0.85 -12.64
C VAL A 59 -17.45 0.17 -12.96
N GLU A 60 -17.48 1.24 -12.19
CA GLU A 60 -18.26 2.44 -12.51
C GLU A 60 -17.33 3.61 -12.84
N GLY A 61 -17.82 4.60 -13.59
CA GLY A 61 -17.04 5.82 -13.79
C GLY A 61 -16.89 6.58 -12.49
N ALA A 62 -15.67 7.01 -12.16
CA ALA A 62 -15.40 7.93 -11.06
C ALA A 62 -15.02 9.31 -11.63
N ARG A 63 -15.34 10.37 -10.89
CA ARG A 63 -14.98 11.75 -11.22
C ARG A 63 -14.41 12.39 -9.97
N GLU A 64 -13.28 13.10 -10.10
CA GLU A 64 -12.67 13.92 -9.04
C GLU A 64 -12.25 13.15 -7.76
N GLU A 65 -12.27 11.83 -7.81
CA GLU A 65 -11.78 10.98 -6.72
C GLU A 65 -10.32 10.56 -6.96
N ILE A 66 -9.59 10.36 -5.87
CA ILE A 66 -8.18 9.95 -5.87
C ILE A 66 -8.10 8.45 -6.22
N PRO A 67 -7.33 8.06 -7.26
CA PRO A 67 -6.88 6.68 -7.39
C PRO A 67 -6.30 6.13 -6.08
N THR A 68 -6.70 4.94 -5.67
CA THR A 68 -6.15 4.30 -4.46
C THR A 68 -4.97 3.39 -4.78
N ILE A 69 -4.86 2.97 -6.04
CA ILE A 69 -3.87 2.01 -6.52
C ILE A 69 -3.28 2.54 -7.83
N PRO A 70 -1.94 2.70 -7.93
CA PRO A 70 -1.30 3.24 -9.13
C PRO A 70 -1.15 2.17 -10.23
N ALA A 71 -1.08 2.58 -11.49
CA ALA A 71 -1.05 1.74 -12.68
C ALA A 71 0.21 0.89 -12.78
N TRP A 72 1.34 1.40 -12.28
CA TRP A 72 2.67 0.77 -12.36
C TRP A 72 2.99 -0.15 -11.17
N PHE A 73 2.02 -0.40 -10.29
CA PHE A 73 2.24 -1.14 -9.04
C PHE A 73 2.60 -2.63 -9.25
N SER A 74 2.34 -3.19 -10.44
CA SER A 74 2.67 -4.57 -10.80
C SER A 74 4.09 -4.78 -11.32
N GLU A 75 4.79 -3.73 -11.79
CA GLU A 75 6.06 -3.87 -12.51
C GLU A 75 7.32 -3.74 -11.63
N MET A 76 7.24 -2.99 -10.52
CA MET A 76 8.40 -2.78 -9.64
C MET A 76 8.46 -3.79 -8.50
N LEU A 77 9.63 -4.43 -8.35
CA LEU A 77 9.97 -5.22 -7.16
C LEU A 77 9.86 -4.33 -5.90
N PRO A 78 9.22 -4.82 -4.82
CA PRO A 78 9.08 -4.05 -3.60
C PRO A 78 10.42 -3.86 -2.89
N LEU A 79 10.62 -2.71 -2.26
CA LEU A 79 11.73 -2.45 -1.36
C LEU A 79 11.75 -3.51 -0.25
N SER A 80 12.90 -4.14 -0.03
CA SER A 80 13.05 -5.15 1.02
C SER A 80 13.08 -4.50 2.41
N PHE A 81 12.61 -5.24 3.41
CA PHE A 81 12.59 -4.76 4.80
C PHE A 81 13.99 -4.34 5.28
N ASP A 82 15.00 -5.16 5.00
CA ASP A 82 16.36 -4.92 5.51
C ASP A 82 17.01 -3.71 4.83
N LEU A 83 16.80 -3.50 3.53
CA LEU A 83 17.24 -2.27 2.85
C LEU A 83 16.49 -1.04 3.37
N ALA A 84 15.20 -1.17 3.64
CA ALA A 84 14.39 -0.08 4.20
C ALA A 84 14.93 0.36 5.58
N LEU A 85 15.40 -0.57 6.42
CA LEU A 85 16.06 -0.24 7.68
C LEU A 85 17.38 0.51 7.50
N GLU A 86 18.20 0.18 6.50
CA GLU A 86 19.42 0.93 6.21
C GLU A 86 19.10 2.37 5.79
N ILE A 87 18.05 2.58 5.00
CA ILE A 87 17.58 3.93 4.67
C ILE A 87 17.08 4.66 5.92
N GLN A 88 16.43 3.97 6.87
CA GLN A 88 16.06 4.59 8.15
C GLN A 88 17.28 5.03 8.96
N LYS A 89 18.34 4.22 9.04
CA LYS A 89 19.59 4.63 9.71
C LYS A 89 20.20 5.86 9.06
N PHE A 90 20.20 5.93 7.72
CA PHE A 90 20.62 7.11 6.99
C PHE A 90 19.79 8.35 7.35
N ARG A 91 18.44 8.20 7.44
CA ARG A 91 17.56 9.28 7.91
C ARG A 91 17.92 9.72 9.34
N GLY A 92 18.15 8.77 10.25
CA GLY A 92 18.57 9.04 11.62
C GLY A 92 19.92 9.76 11.72
N GLU A 93 20.88 9.43 10.87
CA GLU A 93 22.16 10.13 10.79
C GLU A 93 22.02 11.58 10.35
N LEU A 94 21.19 11.84 9.33
CA LEU A 94 20.90 13.20 8.89
C LEU A 94 20.16 14.00 9.97
N LYS A 95 19.10 13.43 10.56
CA LYS A 95 18.36 14.04 11.68
C LYS A 95 19.30 14.49 12.81
N ARG A 96 20.18 13.60 13.28
CA ARG A 96 21.17 13.91 14.34
C ARG A 96 22.14 15.03 13.95
N LYS A 97 22.47 15.20 12.66
CA LYS A 97 23.32 16.29 12.19
C LYS A 97 22.57 17.63 12.16
N PHE A 98 21.30 17.62 11.77
CA PHE A 98 20.44 18.80 11.85
C PHE A 98 20.24 19.26 13.30
N GLU A 99 19.90 18.34 14.21
CA GLU A 99 19.71 18.63 15.64
C GLU A 99 20.97 19.22 16.32
N LYS A 100 22.16 18.87 15.82
CA LYS A 100 23.45 19.41 16.31
C LYS A 100 23.87 20.74 15.66
N GLY A 101 23.03 21.33 14.81
CA GLY A 101 23.36 22.56 14.07
C GLY A 101 24.52 22.38 13.08
N GLN A 102 24.77 21.16 12.60
CA GLN A 102 25.91 20.84 11.73
C GLN A 102 25.56 20.96 10.24
N GLU A 103 24.60 21.79 9.88
CA GLU A 103 24.06 21.93 8.52
C GLU A 103 25.15 22.12 7.45
N LYS A 104 26.09 23.04 7.71
CA LYS A 104 27.23 23.34 6.82
C LYS A 104 28.19 22.15 6.61
N LYS A 105 28.09 21.09 7.42
CA LYS A 105 28.89 19.87 7.34
C LYS A 105 28.15 18.71 6.67
N ILE A 106 26.83 18.78 6.50
CA ILE A 106 26.02 17.68 5.94
C ILE A 106 26.41 17.41 4.49
N LYS A 107 26.47 18.45 3.63
CA LYS A 107 26.86 18.29 2.21
C LYS A 107 28.26 17.68 2.06
N ARG A 108 29.24 18.17 2.83
CA ARG A 108 30.60 17.61 2.87
C ARG A 108 30.64 16.16 3.34
N TRP A 109 29.82 15.81 4.34
CA TRP A 109 29.71 14.44 4.81
C TRP A 109 29.11 13.53 3.73
N LEU A 110 28.08 13.98 3.02
CA LEU A 110 27.47 13.26 1.90
C LEU A 110 28.50 12.95 0.80
N LEU A 111 29.22 13.97 0.32
CA LEU A 111 30.26 13.84 -0.71
C LEU A 111 31.41 12.91 -0.30
N ARG A 112 31.75 12.85 0.99
CA ARG A 112 32.85 12.02 1.48
C ARG A 112 32.46 10.54 1.62
N ASN A 113 31.20 10.24 1.94
CA ASN A 113 30.77 8.89 2.29
C ASN A 113 30.04 8.17 1.15
N TYR A 114 29.60 8.90 0.12
CA TYR A 114 28.84 8.34 -0.99
C TYR A 114 29.41 8.79 -2.34
N PRO A 115 29.36 7.94 -3.37
CA PRO A 115 29.84 8.27 -4.71
C PRO A 115 28.81 9.15 -5.46
N ILE A 116 28.65 10.39 -5.01
CA ILE A 116 27.69 11.36 -5.53
C ILE A 116 28.34 12.71 -5.80
N ASP A 117 27.76 13.49 -6.71
CA ASP A 117 28.21 14.85 -7.01
C ASP A 117 27.58 15.91 -6.08
N GLU A 118 28.02 17.16 -6.24
CA GLU A 118 27.54 18.30 -5.43
C GLU A 118 26.06 18.62 -5.64
N ASN A 119 25.53 18.34 -6.83
CA ASN A 119 24.12 18.59 -7.15
C ASN A 119 23.24 17.60 -6.39
N ILE A 120 23.57 16.31 -6.45
CA ILE A 120 22.87 15.25 -5.71
C ILE A 120 22.99 15.50 -4.20
N ALA A 121 24.18 15.82 -3.71
CA ALA A 121 24.39 16.13 -2.29
C ALA A 121 23.56 17.35 -1.85
N SER A 122 23.44 18.37 -2.71
CA SER A 122 22.58 19.53 -2.44
C SER A 122 21.10 19.16 -2.45
N SER A 123 20.61 18.40 -3.43
CA SER A 123 19.22 17.97 -3.49
C SER A 123 18.82 17.12 -2.28
N ILE A 124 19.69 16.19 -1.85
CA ILE A 124 19.46 15.40 -0.63
C ILE A 124 19.42 16.32 0.60
N TYR A 125 20.39 17.23 0.73
CA TYR A 125 20.42 18.15 1.86
C TYR A 125 19.16 19.02 1.92
N GLU A 126 18.77 19.67 0.82
CA GLU A 126 17.59 20.55 0.80
C GLU A 126 16.32 19.76 1.12
N TYR A 127 16.13 18.59 0.51
CA TYR A 127 14.94 17.75 0.77
C TYR A 127 14.80 17.36 2.25
N PHE A 128 15.90 17.01 2.90
CA PHE A 128 15.90 16.70 4.33
C PHE A 128 15.79 17.95 5.21
N ARG A 129 16.38 19.06 4.79
CA ARG A 129 16.28 20.35 5.49
C ARG A 129 14.85 20.85 5.50
N GLU A 130 14.18 20.84 4.35
CA GLU A 130 12.76 21.18 4.22
C GLU A 130 11.89 20.30 5.12
N GLN A 131 12.13 18.98 5.10
CA GLN A 131 11.44 18.08 6.01
C GLN A 131 11.70 18.51 7.45
N TYR A 132 12.96 18.67 7.88
CA TYR A 132 13.33 19.02 9.26
C TYR A 132 12.74 20.35 9.75
N LEU A 133 12.68 21.35 8.88
CA LEU A 133 12.11 22.67 9.20
C LEU A 133 10.59 22.62 9.30
N TYR A 134 9.92 21.80 8.49
CA TYR A 134 8.46 21.72 8.44
C TYR A 134 7.87 20.69 9.41
N ALA A 135 8.53 19.55 9.57
CA ALA A 135 8.07 18.38 10.31
C ALA A 135 9.23 17.54 10.85
N GLU A 136 8.94 16.58 11.72
CA GLU A 136 10.00 15.70 12.20
C GLU A 136 10.50 14.75 11.09
N ILE A 137 11.81 14.46 11.09
CA ILE A 137 12.37 13.39 10.26
C ILE A 137 12.11 12.04 10.98
N PRO A 138 11.32 11.12 10.39
CA PRO A 138 11.18 9.75 10.89
C PRO A 138 12.50 8.97 10.72
N ASP A 139 12.83 8.15 11.70
CA ASP A 139 14.11 7.43 11.81
C ASP A 139 13.91 6.01 12.35
N GLU A 140 14.99 5.27 12.54
CA GLU A 140 14.98 3.87 13.00
C GLU A 140 14.37 3.65 14.39
N LYS A 141 14.14 4.72 15.15
CA LYS A 141 13.58 4.70 16.51
C LYS A 141 12.19 5.33 16.60
N THR A 142 11.71 5.94 15.52
CA THR A 142 10.49 6.76 15.55
C THR A 142 9.58 6.47 14.37
N LEU A 143 8.42 5.86 14.64
CA LEU A 143 7.31 5.82 13.69
C LEU A 143 6.52 7.12 13.79
N LEU A 144 6.66 7.97 12.77
CA LEU A 144 5.92 9.22 12.68
C LEU A 144 4.56 9.00 12.01
N ILE A 145 3.50 9.39 12.70
CA ILE A 145 2.12 9.41 12.19
C ILE A 145 1.71 10.86 12.00
N GLU A 146 1.56 11.28 10.76
CA GLU A 146 1.22 12.64 10.36
C GLU A 146 -0.27 12.73 10.01
N GLU A 147 -1.03 13.52 10.77
CA GLU A 147 -2.40 13.91 10.41
C GLU A 147 -2.34 15.19 9.57
N THR A 148 -2.71 15.10 8.29
CA THR A 148 -2.48 16.18 7.31
C THR A 148 -3.60 16.32 6.29
N HIS A 149 -3.47 17.30 5.40
CA HIS A 149 -4.36 17.55 4.28
C HIS A 149 -3.57 17.67 2.96
N ASP A 150 -4.25 17.40 1.84
CA ASP A 150 -3.75 17.76 0.52
C ASP A 150 -4.26 19.14 0.07
N LEU A 151 -3.91 19.52 -1.16
CA LEU A 151 -4.30 20.81 -1.78
C LEU A 151 -5.83 20.96 -1.87
N GLU A 152 -6.55 19.85 -2.01
CA GLU A 152 -8.02 19.80 -2.05
C GLU A 152 -8.65 19.72 -0.66
N GLY A 153 -7.88 19.80 0.43
CA GLY A 153 -8.37 19.76 1.81
C GLY A 153 -8.92 18.39 2.24
N ARG A 154 -8.51 17.31 1.58
CA ARG A 154 -8.87 15.93 1.96
C ARG A 154 -7.93 15.48 3.07
N LYS A 155 -8.49 14.83 4.08
CA LYS A 155 -7.78 14.51 5.32
C LYS A 155 -7.08 13.15 5.23
N PHE A 156 -5.78 13.11 5.52
CA PHE A 156 -4.97 11.90 5.56
C PHE A 156 -4.40 11.64 6.96
N LEU A 157 -4.26 10.36 7.26
CA LEU A 157 -3.37 9.86 8.29
C LEU A 157 -2.22 9.12 7.61
N VAL A 158 -1.05 9.76 7.55
CA VAL A 158 0.16 9.26 6.88
C VAL A 158 1.04 8.57 7.90
N PHE A 159 1.37 7.31 7.65
CA PHE A 159 2.29 6.52 8.44
C PHE A 159 3.64 6.49 7.71
N HIS A 160 4.59 7.28 8.19
CA HIS A 160 5.97 7.29 7.68
C HIS A 160 6.70 6.02 8.13
N SER A 161 6.39 4.93 7.45
CA SER A 161 6.78 3.56 7.78
C SER A 161 7.69 3.02 6.68
N LEU A 162 8.99 3.26 6.81
CA LEU A 162 9.98 2.81 5.84
C LEU A 162 10.39 1.35 6.13
N PHE A 163 9.43 0.43 6.02
CA PHE A 163 9.64 -1.00 6.27
C PHE A 163 9.55 -1.86 4.99
N GLY A 164 9.43 -1.22 3.83
CA GLY A 164 9.23 -1.90 2.55
C GLY A 164 7.76 -2.21 2.27
N ARG A 165 7.39 -2.26 0.99
CA ARG A 165 5.98 -2.28 0.55
C ARG A 165 5.18 -3.48 1.06
N ARG A 166 5.76 -4.68 1.14
CA ARG A 166 5.06 -5.89 1.61
C ARG A 166 4.70 -5.80 3.11
N THR A 167 5.61 -5.30 3.92
CA THR A 167 5.37 -5.04 5.35
C THR A 167 4.38 -3.90 5.54
N ASN A 168 4.50 -2.83 4.76
CA ASN A 168 3.56 -1.71 4.80
C ASN A 168 2.16 -2.11 4.37
N ASP A 169 2.02 -2.98 3.36
CA ASP A 169 0.71 -3.48 2.91
C ASP A 169 0.02 -4.27 4.04
N ALA A 170 0.76 -5.15 4.73
CA ALA A 170 0.26 -5.84 5.92
C ALA A 170 -0.21 -4.87 7.02
N LEU A 171 0.66 -3.95 7.45
CA LEU A 171 0.37 -2.98 8.50
C LEU A 171 -0.84 -2.10 8.12
N SER A 172 -0.85 -1.60 6.89
CA SER A 172 -1.90 -0.72 6.40
C SER A 172 -3.28 -1.38 6.41
N ARG A 173 -3.38 -2.67 6.06
CA ARG A 173 -4.65 -3.41 6.05
C ARG A 173 -5.18 -3.67 7.45
N ALA A 174 -4.30 -4.06 8.38
CA ALA A 174 -4.66 -4.24 9.78
C ALA A 174 -5.13 -2.92 10.40
N ILE A 175 -4.37 -1.84 10.20
CA ILE A 175 -4.69 -0.51 10.70
C ILE A 175 -5.98 0.02 10.06
N ALA A 176 -6.17 -0.13 8.75
CA ALA A 176 -7.38 0.30 8.07
C ALA A 176 -8.62 -0.43 8.60
N LEU A 177 -8.53 -1.73 8.88
CA LEU A 177 -9.61 -2.49 9.50
C LEU A 177 -9.95 -1.94 10.89
N LEU A 178 -8.94 -1.69 11.73
CA LEU A 178 -9.12 -1.11 13.07
C LEU A 178 -9.74 0.29 13.00
N ILE A 179 -9.24 1.16 12.13
CA ILE A 179 -9.78 2.51 11.92
C ILE A 179 -11.23 2.42 11.45
N SER A 180 -11.52 1.60 10.43
CA SER A 180 -12.88 1.45 9.90
C SER A 180 -13.87 1.01 10.97
N ASN A 181 -13.48 0.10 11.86
CA ASN A 181 -14.30 -0.32 13.00
C ASN A 181 -14.47 0.80 14.03
N MET A 182 -13.43 1.57 14.31
CA MET A 182 -13.48 2.68 15.26
C MET A 182 -14.40 3.82 14.80
N ILE A 183 -14.37 4.17 13.51
CA ILE A 183 -15.15 5.30 12.97
C ILE A 183 -16.47 4.87 12.33
N ARG A 184 -16.74 3.56 12.26
CA ARG A 184 -17.88 2.91 11.57
C ARG A 184 -18.04 3.38 10.13
N HIS A 185 -16.93 3.43 9.40
CA HIS A 185 -16.92 3.89 8.01
C HIS A 185 -15.77 3.22 7.24
N SER A 186 -15.97 2.90 5.96
CA SER A 186 -14.88 2.42 5.10
C SER A 186 -13.82 3.51 4.94
N VAL A 187 -12.55 3.13 5.02
CA VAL A 187 -11.42 4.00 4.70
C VAL A 187 -10.72 3.51 3.44
N ARG A 188 -10.04 4.43 2.77
CA ARG A 188 -9.20 4.11 1.61
C ARG A 188 -7.73 4.14 2.03
N VAL A 189 -6.94 3.26 1.45
CA VAL A 189 -5.53 3.08 1.78
C VAL A 189 -4.71 3.27 0.53
N ILE A 190 -3.61 4.00 0.64
CA ILE A 190 -2.58 4.15 -0.38
C ILE A 190 -1.30 3.60 0.24
N VAL A 191 -0.58 2.71 -0.46
CA VAL A 191 0.61 2.03 0.05
C VAL A 191 1.79 2.26 -0.88
N SER A 192 2.97 2.49 -0.30
CA SER A 192 4.24 2.60 -1.00
C SER A 192 5.36 1.89 -0.22
N ASP A 193 6.56 1.88 -0.80
CA ASP A 193 7.76 1.40 -0.11
C ASP A 193 8.14 2.26 1.12
N ASN A 194 7.78 3.54 1.10
CA ASN A 194 8.17 4.53 2.12
C ASN A 194 7.12 4.73 3.23
N GLY A 195 5.97 4.09 3.09
CA GLY A 195 4.88 4.16 4.06
C GLY A 195 3.52 3.99 3.40
N PHE A 196 2.47 4.24 4.18
CA PHE A 196 1.09 4.17 3.72
C PHE A 196 0.27 5.33 4.29
N ALA A 197 -0.75 5.75 3.55
CA ALA A 197 -1.66 6.81 3.93
C ALA A 197 -3.08 6.27 3.96
N ILE A 198 -3.85 6.71 4.95
CA ILE A 198 -5.25 6.35 5.10
C ILE A 198 -6.08 7.62 4.94
N LEU A 199 -6.95 7.62 3.94
CA LEU A 199 -7.89 8.72 3.73
C LEU A 199 -9.02 8.63 4.75
N ILE A 200 -9.13 9.66 5.58
CA ILE A 200 -10.15 9.76 6.63
C ILE A 200 -11.28 10.65 6.13
N PRO A 201 -12.56 10.22 6.24
CA PRO A 201 -13.69 11.08 5.94
C PRO A 201 -13.62 12.39 6.75
N ARG A 202 -13.84 13.55 6.11
CA ARG A 202 -13.63 14.88 6.73
C ARG A 202 -14.31 15.05 8.10
N ALA A 203 -15.51 14.49 8.27
CA ALA A 203 -16.28 14.58 9.52
C ALA A 203 -15.79 13.65 10.66
N LYS A 204 -14.79 12.79 10.40
CA LYS A 204 -14.33 11.77 11.36
C LYS A 204 -12.95 12.13 11.93
N LYS A 205 -12.76 11.77 13.20
CA LYS A 205 -11.47 11.86 13.90
C LYS A 205 -11.02 10.48 14.32
N VAL A 206 -9.72 10.25 14.32
CA VAL A 206 -9.09 8.99 14.75
C VAL A 206 -8.22 9.28 15.95
N ASN A 207 -8.47 8.60 17.06
CA ASN A 207 -7.56 8.60 18.20
C ASN A 207 -6.42 7.63 17.90
N VAL A 208 -5.23 8.16 17.63
CA VAL A 208 -4.05 7.40 17.23
C VAL A 208 -3.51 6.54 18.37
N GLU A 209 -3.49 7.06 19.61
CA GLU A 209 -3.02 6.30 20.77
C GLU A 209 -3.86 5.03 20.97
N ARG A 210 -5.19 5.17 20.99
CA ARG A 210 -6.11 4.03 21.10
C ARG A 210 -6.02 3.08 19.91
N LEU A 211 -5.74 3.60 18.71
CA LEU A 211 -5.51 2.78 17.52
C LEU A 211 -4.26 1.91 17.68
N MET A 212 -3.15 2.50 18.12
CA MET A 212 -1.88 1.78 18.31
C MET A 212 -1.96 0.80 19.48
N GLU A 213 -2.66 1.16 20.56
CA GLU A 213 -2.97 0.26 21.67
C GLU A 213 -3.72 -0.98 21.15
N LYS A 214 -4.83 -0.77 20.43
CA LYS A 214 -5.60 -1.87 19.82
C LYS A 214 -4.76 -2.72 18.88
N LEU A 215 -3.91 -2.11 18.05
CA LEU A 215 -3.01 -2.83 17.16
C LEU A 215 -2.06 -3.73 17.95
N CYS A 216 -1.50 -3.24 19.05
CA CYS A 216 -0.59 -4.01 19.90
C CYS A 216 -1.31 -5.18 20.58
N PHE A 217 -2.54 -5.02 21.06
CA PHE A 217 -3.27 -6.12 21.70
C PHE A 217 -3.93 -7.10 20.73
N SER A 218 -3.93 -6.81 19.43
CA SER A 218 -4.55 -7.68 18.43
C SER A 218 -3.59 -8.75 17.90
N ASN A 219 -4.16 -9.86 17.45
CA ASN A 219 -3.44 -10.85 16.65
C ASN A 219 -3.37 -10.38 15.18
N MET A 220 -2.15 -10.22 14.65
CA MET A 220 -1.92 -9.68 13.30
C MET A 220 -2.49 -10.60 12.21
N GLU A 221 -2.30 -11.91 12.35
CA GLU A 221 -2.83 -12.91 11.44
C GLU A 221 -4.37 -12.84 11.39
N GLU A 222 -5.03 -12.75 12.55
CA GLU A 222 -6.48 -12.66 12.62
C GLU A 222 -7.01 -11.37 11.97
N LEU A 223 -6.38 -10.22 12.22
CA LEU A 223 -6.73 -8.95 11.59
C LEU A 223 -6.59 -9.03 10.06
N LEU A 224 -5.48 -9.58 9.58
CA LEU A 224 -5.24 -9.73 8.15
C LEU A 224 -6.27 -10.69 7.52
N LYS A 225 -6.49 -11.87 8.11
CA LYS A 225 -7.52 -12.83 7.67
C LYS A 225 -8.90 -12.16 7.58
N LYS A 226 -9.32 -11.40 8.60
CA LYS A 226 -10.56 -10.62 8.56
C LYS A 226 -10.59 -9.60 7.43
N SER A 227 -9.48 -8.90 7.18
CA SER A 227 -9.38 -7.90 6.11
C SER A 227 -9.34 -8.50 4.68
N LEU A 228 -9.06 -9.80 4.57
CA LEU A 228 -8.96 -10.54 3.32
C LEU A 228 -10.27 -11.24 2.94
N LYS A 229 -11.15 -11.50 3.92
CA LYS A 229 -12.45 -12.13 3.66
C LYS A 229 -13.17 -11.39 2.52
N ARG A 230 -13.61 -12.15 1.52
CA ARG A 230 -14.36 -11.68 0.34
C ARG A 230 -13.59 -10.79 -0.64
N THR A 231 -12.26 -10.65 -0.50
CA THR A 231 -11.42 -9.93 -1.48
C THR A 231 -11.17 -10.77 -2.74
N GLU A 232 -10.66 -10.16 -3.81
CA GLU A 232 -10.21 -10.93 -4.98
C GLU A 232 -8.91 -11.68 -4.70
N LEU A 233 -8.00 -11.11 -3.90
CA LEU A 233 -6.73 -11.75 -3.50
C LEU A 233 -6.93 -13.21 -3.03
N ILE A 234 -7.82 -13.44 -2.07
CA ILE A 234 -8.08 -14.79 -1.54
C ILE A 234 -8.62 -15.73 -2.62
N LYS A 235 -9.53 -15.25 -3.48
CA LYS A 235 -10.15 -16.07 -4.53
C LYS A 235 -9.18 -16.47 -5.64
N ARG A 236 -8.20 -15.62 -5.96
CA ARG A 236 -7.20 -15.89 -7.00
C ARG A 236 -6.08 -16.78 -6.48
N ARG A 237 -5.58 -16.48 -5.28
CA ARG A 237 -4.55 -17.30 -4.63
C ARG A 237 -5.07 -18.71 -4.33
N PHE A 238 -6.32 -18.84 -3.90
CA PHE A 238 -6.93 -20.16 -3.73
C PHE A 238 -7.00 -20.93 -5.06
N ARG A 239 -7.29 -20.27 -6.19
CA ARG A 239 -7.23 -20.91 -7.51
C ARG A 239 -5.84 -21.44 -7.82
N HIS A 240 -4.80 -20.66 -7.56
CA HIS A 240 -3.41 -21.09 -7.80
C HIS A 240 -3.06 -22.30 -6.93
N CYS A 241 -3.36 -22.24 -5.63
CA CYS A 241 -3.15 -23.35 -4.70
C CYS A 241 -3.94 -24.61 -5.10
N ALA A 242 -5.23 -24.47 -5.40
CA ALA A 242 -6.10 -25.56 -5.82
C ALA A 242 -5.67 -26.18 -7.15
N ALA A 243 -5.10 -25.38 -8.06
CA ALA A 243 -4.53 -25.89 -9.30
C ALA A 243 -3.23 -26.69 -9.06
N ARG A 244 -2.35 -26.21 -8.17
CA ARG A 244 -1.11 -26.92 -7.81
C ARG A 244 -1.35 -28.19 -7.00
N SER A 245 -2.44 -28.25 -6.24
CA SER A 245 -2.87 -29.44 -5.50
C SER A 245 -3.78 -30.38 -6.28
N PHE A 246 -4.00 -30.13 -7.58
CA PHE A 246 -4.86 -30.91 -8.47
C PHE A 246 -6.34 -30.98 -8.10
N LEU A 247 -6.82 -30.15 -7.16
CA LEU A 247 -8.25 -29.99 -6.90
C LEU A 247 -8.98 -29.27 -8.06
N VAL A 248 -8.25 -28.41 -8.76
CA VAL A 248 -8.72 -27.76 -10.00
C VAL A 248 -7.78 -28.15 -11.12
N LEU A 249 -8.29 -28.86 -12.12
CA LEU A 249 -7.48 -29.33 -13.23
C LEU A 249 -7.27 -28.22 -14.27
N ARG A 250 -6.03 -28.12 -14.80
CA ARG A 250 -5.71 -27.23 -15.95
C ARG A 250 -6.04 -27.90 -17.29
N ASN A 251 -6.02 -29.22 -17.33
CA ASN A 251 -6.32 -30.08 -18.48
C ASN A 251 -7.13 -31.28 -18.00
N TYR A 252 -8.14 -31.65 -18.78
CA TYR A 252 -8.98 -32.81 -18.52
C TYR A 252 -9.19 -33.59 -19.81
N LYS A 253 -8.85 -34.89 -19.80
CA LYS A 253 -8.93 -35.80 -20.95
C LYS A 253 -8.31 -35.21 -22.23
N GLY A 254 -7.10 -34.65 -22.12
CA GLY A 254 -6.39 -34.04 -23.25
C GLY A 254 -6.83 -32.62 -23.62
N HIS A 255 -7.91 -32.09 -23.05
CA HIS A 255 -8.40 -30.74 -23.35
C HIS A 255 -7.99 -29.72 -22.28
N LYS A 256 -7.47 -28.57 -22.71
CA LYS A 256 -7.14 -27.43 -21.82
C LYS A 256 -8.43 -26.81 -21.28
N ILE A 257 -8.51 -26.64 -19.96
CA ILE A 257 -9.61 -25.95 -19.29
C ILE A 257 -9.28 -24.46 -19.27
N SER A 258 -10.22 -23.62 -19.73
CA SER A 258 -10.04 -22.17 -19.72
C SER A 258 -9.87 -21.62 -18.30
N VAL A 259 -9.03 -20.58 -18.14
CA VAL A 259 -8.76 -19.97 -16.82
C VAL A 259 -10.04 -19.44 -16.19
N ASN A 260 -10.96 -18.90 -16.98
CA ASN A 260 -12.27 -18.47 -16.50
C ASN A 260 -13.07 -19.63 -15.87
N LYS A 261 -13.08 -20.80 -16.50
CA LYS A 261 -13.73 -21.99 -15.94
C LYS A 261 -13.03 -22.48 -14.67
N GLN A 262 -11.70 -22.49 -14.66
CA GLN A 262 -10.90 -22.81 -13.46
C GLN A 262 -11.25 -21.87 -12.30
N GLN A 263 -11.37 -20.56 -12.55
CA GLN A 263 -11.73 -19.58 -11.52
C GLN A 263 -13.13 -19.75 -10.97
N LEU A 264 -14.13 -19.94 -11.85
CA LEU A 264 -15.51 -20.14 -11.40
C LEU A 264 -15.63 -21.43 -10.56
N SER A 265 -14.99 -22.51 -11.01
CA SER A 265 -14.94 -23.77 -10.27
C SER A 265 -14.21 -23.62 -8.92
N SER A 266 -13.07 -22.93 -8.91
CA SER A 266 -12.29 -22.67 -7.70
C SER A 266 -13.05 -21.82 -6.67
N GLN A 267 -13.85 -20.85 -7.10
CA GLN A 267 -14.68 -20.05 -6.19
C GLN A 267 -15.79 -20.88 -5.52
N THR A 268 -16.40 -21.82 -6.25
CA THR A 268 -17.35 -22.77 -5.66
C THR A 268 -16.62 -23.70 -4.68
N LEU A 269 -15.48 -24.24 -5.08
CA LEU A 269 -14.68 -25.13 -4.26
C LEU A 269 -14.22 -24.47 -2.96
N LEU A 270 -13.82 -23.19 -3.00
CA LEU A 270 -13.43 -22.43 -1.80
C LEU A 270 -14.53 -22.45 -0.75
N LYS A 271 -15.79 -22.17 -1.14
CA LYS A 271 -16.93 -22.19 -0.23
C LYS A 271 -17.15 -23.56 0.39
N VAL A 272 -17.09 -24.61 -0.43
CA VAL A 272 -17.25 -25.99 0.05
C VAL A 272 -16.13 -26.37 1.01
N CYS A 273 -14.89 -26.02 0.71
CA CYS A 273 -13.76 -26.27 1.62
C CYS A 273 -13.93 -25.50 2.94
N GLU A 274 -14.38 -24.24 2.92
CA GLU A 274 -14.66 -23.46 4.12
C GLU A 274 -15.80 -24.06 4.97
N GLU A 275 -16.81 -24.66 4.34
CA GLU A 275 -17.92 -25.34 5.04
C GLU A 275 -17.50 -26.68 5.66
N VAL A 276 -16.57 -27.41 5.03
CA VAL A 276 -16.09 -28.70 5.52
C VAL A 276 -15.10 -28.53 6.67
N ASP A 277 -14.08 -27.68 6.48
CA ASP A 277 -13.05 -27.41 7.49
C ASP A 277 -12.33 -26.09 7.15
N GLU A 278 -12.42 -25.09 8.04
CA GLU A 278 -11.67 -23.84 7.88
C GLU A 278 -10.14 -24.05 7.83
N ASN A 279 -9.66 -25.20 8.36
CA ASN A 279 -8.25 -25.62 8.32
C ASN A 279 -7.93 -26.56 7.15
N PHE A 280 -8.79 -26.66 6.14
CA PHE A 280 -8.53 -27.47 4.96
C PHE A 280 -7.14 -27.13 4.36
N PRO A 281 -6.29 -28.12 4.04
CA PRO A 281 -4.87 -27.88 3.73
C PRO A 281 -4.63 -26.82 2.63
N VAL A 282 -5.47 -26.81 1.59
CA VAL A 282 -5.36 -25.84 0.49
C VAL A 282 -5.78 -24.43 0.92
N ILE A 283 -6.75 -24.29 1.83
CA ILE A 283 -7.10 -23.00 2.43
C ILE A 283 -5.95 -22.50 3.30
N ARG A 284 -5.37 -23.37 4.12
CA ARG A 284 -4.21 -23.03 4.97
C ARG A 284 -3.02 -22.55 4.14
N GLU A 285 -2.66 -23.27 3.08
CA GLU A 285 -1.58 -22.84 2.18
C GLU A 285 -1.92 -21.52 1.46
N THR A 286 -3.18 -21.32 1.09
CA THR A 286 -3.61 -20.05 0.48
C THR A 286 -3.39 -18.88 1.44
N TYR A 287 -3.77 -19.02 2.71
CA TYR A 287 -3.49 -17.99 3.71
C TYR A 287 -1.99 -17.84 3.97
N ARG A 288 -1.22 -18.93 3.98
CA ARG A 288 0.25 -18.86 4.11
C ARG A 288 0.85 -18.02 2.98
N GLU A 289 0.55 -18.32 1.71
CA GLU A 289 1.05 -17.55 0.56
C GLU A 289 0.66 -16.07 0.65
N ILE A 290 -0.58 -15.77 1.03
CA ILE A 290 -1.00 -14.36 1.14
C ILE A 290 -0.25 -13.65 2.27
N LEU A 291 -0.18 -14.24 3.45
CA LEU A 291 0.38 -13.60 4.64
C LEU A 291 1.92 -13.52 4.58
N GLU A 292 2.57 -14.54 4.01
CA GLU A 292 4.02 -14.65 3.98
C GLU A 292 4.65 -14.20 2.66
N ASP A 293 4.00 -14.42 1.51
CA ASP A 293 4.62 -14.20 0.18
C ASP A 293 4.10 -12.92 -0.50
N VAL A 294 2.80 -12.63 -0.39
CA VAL A 294 2.23 -11.37 -0.89
C VAL A 294 2.51 -10.25 0.10
N PHE A 295 2.21 -10.48 1.37
CA PHE A 295 2.59 -9.61 2.47
C PHE A 295 3.92 -10.04 3.06
N ASP A 296 4.31 -9.40 4.16
CA ASP A 296 5.37 -9.90 5.03
C ASP A 296 4.90 -9.79 6.48
N ILE A 297 4.04 -10.73 6.88
CA ILE A 297 3.45 -10.75 8.23
C ILE A 297 4.52 -10.84 9.32
N LYS A 298 5.58 -11.62 9.10
CA LYS A 298 6.65 -11.83 10.09
C LYS A 298 7.37 -10.51 10.39
N LYS A 299 7.71 -9.72 9.36
CA LYS A 299 8.31 -8.40 9.57
C LYS A 299 7.30 -7.38 10.11
N ALA A 300 6.02 -7.47 9.75
CA ALA A 300 4.98 -6.60 10.32
C ALA A 300 4.80 -6.84 11.84
N GLU A 301 4.77 -8.10 12.27
CA GLU A 301 4.74 -8.48 13.68
C GLU A 301 6.01 -8.04 14.41
N LYS A 302 7.17 -8.14 13.75
CA LYS A 302 8.44 -7.61 14.28
C LYS A 302 8.35 -6.10 14.56
N VAL A 303 7.74 -5.32 13.66
CA VAL A 303 7.50 -3.88 13.87
C VAL A 303 6.54 -3.64 15.03
N ILE A 304 5.44 -4.38 15.12
CA ILE A 304 4.49 -4.27 16.24
C ILE A 304 5.18 -4.59 17.57
N ASN A 305 6.04 -5.63 17.61
CA ASN A 305 6.81 -5.99 18.80
C ASN A 305 7.85 -4.91 19.18
N TRP A 306 8.44 -4.21 18.20
CA TRP A 306 9.27 -3.05 18.50
C TRP A 306 8.49 -1.90 19.13
N ILE A 307 7.25 -1.69 18.72
CA ILE A 307 6.37 -0.69 19.34
C ILE A 307 6.03 -1.10 20.78
N LYS A 308 5.58 -2.36 20.98
CA LYS A 308 5.24 -2.90 22.31
C LYS A 308 6.37 -2.76 23.32
N ASN A 309 7.59 -3.08 22.90
CA ASN A 309 8.75 -3.09 23.78
C ASN A 309 9.46 -1.73 23.86
N GLY A 310 8.87 -0.67 23.28
CA GLY A 310 9.42 0.69 23.31
C GLY A 310 10.67 0.91 22.46
N LYS A 311 11.06 -0.06 21.63
CA LYS A 311 12.19 0.08 20.67
C LYS A 311 11.86 1.05 19.54
N LEU A 312 10.59 1.08 19.12
CA LEU A 312 10.07 2.01 18.11
C LEU A 312 9.02 2.89 18.78
N LYS A 313 9.36 4.17 18.99
CA LYS A 313 8.44 5.16 19.57
C LYS A 313 7.44 5.61 18.50
N VAL A 314 6.17 5.65 18.85
CA VAL A 314 5.15 6.21 17.96
C VAL A 314 4.94 7.67 18.33
N LYS A 315 5.06 8.58 17.35
CA LYS A 315 4.80 10.00 17.54
C LYS A 315 3.75 10.47 16.56
N LYS A 316 2.70 11.13 17.07
CA LYS A 316 1.70 11.80 16.24
C LYS A 316 2.11 13.27 16.05
N ILE A 317 2.06 13.76 14.82
CA ILE A 317 2.11 15.20 14.51
C ILE A 317 0.87 15.60 13.68
N SER A 318 0.58 16.89 13.65
CA SER A 318 -0.47 17.46 12.80
C SER A 318 0.14 18.57 11.96
N THR A 319 -0.05 18.49 10.64
CA THR A 319 0.44 19.47 9.67
C THR A 319 -0.76 20.06 8.91
N SER A 320 -0.65 21.31 8.48
CA SER A 320 -1.72 21.95 7.70
C SER A 320 -1.79 21.40 6.29
N ILE A 321 -0.63 21.08 5.71
CA ILE A 321 -0.47 20.43 4.41
C ILE A 321 0.57 19.31 4.53
N ALA A 322 0.53 18.35 3.61
CA ALA A 322 1.43 17.20 3.61
C ALA A 322 2.90 17.61 3.69
N SER A 323 3.69 16.97 4.57
CA SER A 323 5.13 17.20 4.65
C SER A 323 5.89 16.74 3.39
N PRO A 324 7.13 17.24 3.14
CA PRO A 324 7.96 16.80 2.02
C PRO A 324 8.09 15.28 1.87
N PHE A 325 8.14 14.54 2.99
CA PHE A 325 8.21 13.07 2.99
C PHE A 325 6.87 12.40 2.64
N ALA A 326 5.74 13.08 2.86
CA ALA A 326 4.40 12.60 2.54
C ALA A 326 3.97 12.88 1.09
N HIS A 327 4.59 13.84 0.40
CA HIS A 327 4.23 14.26 -0.96
C HIS A 327 4.06 13.09 -1.93
N ASN A 328 5.11 12.28 -2.10
CA ASN A 328 5.09 11.19 -3.06
C ASN A 328 4.00 10.16 -2.75
N LEU A 329 3.67 9.96 -1.47
CA LEU A 329 2.66 9.00 -1.06
C LEU A 329 1.24 9.51 -1.30
N ILE A 330 0.97 10.80 -1.05
CA ILE A 330 -0.34 11.41 -1.31
C ILE A 330 -0.55 11.58 -2.81
N ILE A 331 0.47 11.99 -3.55
CA ILE A 331 0.46 12.09 -5.01
C ILE A 331 0.41 10.71 -5.67
N LEU A 332 0.91 9.63 -5.04
CA LEU A 332 0.78 8.26 -5.57
C LEU A 332 -0.70 7.95 -5.83
N GLY A 333 -1.56 8.40 -4.92
CA GLY A 333 -2.99 8.28 -5.11
C GLY A 333 -3.50 9.06 -6.33
N GLU A 334 -2.81 10.06 -6.83
CA GLU A 334 -3.27 10.91 -7.94
C GLU A 334 -2.59 10.57 -9.28
N SER A 335 -1.58 9.69 -9.22
CA SER A 335 -0.53 9.58 -10.23
C SER A 335 -0.98 9.09 -11.60
N ASP A 336 -2.11 8.38 -11.71
CA ASP A 336 -2.49 7.79 -12.99
C ASP A 336 -3.46 8.65 -13.83
N VAL A 337 -4.08 9.68 -13.25
CA VAL A 337 -5.10 10.52 -13.96
C VAL A 337 -4.43 11.64 -14.73
N ILE A 338 -3.17 11.91 -14.42
CA ILE A 338 -2.51 13.16 -14.68
C ILE A 338 -1.29 12.88 -15.55
N LEU A 339 -1.09 13.69 -16.60
CA LEU A 339 0.14 13.67 -17.37
C LEU A 339 1.33 13.87 -16.42
N MET A 340 2.51 13.32 -16.73
CA MET A 340 3.72 13.54 -15.91
C MET A 340 3.95 15.03 -15.59
N GLU A 341 3.52 15.91 -16.50
CA GLU A 341 3.54 17.36 -16.34
C GLU A 341 2.70 17.88 -15.18
N ASP A 342 1.44 17.46 -14.97
CA ASP A 342 0.66 17.98 -13.84
C ASP A 342 0.96 17.28 -12.51
N ARG A 343 1.59 16.09 -12.53
CA ARG A 343 2.23 15.53 -11.33
C ARG A 343 3.34 16.47 -10.84
N LYS A 344 4.20 16.92 -11.75
CA LYS A 344 5.26 17.88 -11.43
C LYS A 344 4.68 19.20 -10.94
N LYS A 345 3.62 19.72 -11.59
CA LYS A 345 2.92 20.94 -11.14
C LYS A 345 2.36 20.81 -9.73
N ARG A 346 1.72 19.68 -9.37
CA ARG A 346 1.20 19.49 -8.01
C ARG A 346 2.29 19.32 -6.96
N LEU A 347 3.36 18.59 -7.28
CA LEU A 347 4.50 18.47 -6.39
C LEU A 347 5.14 19.83 -6.15
N LEU A 348 5.25 20.67 -7.20
CA LEU A 348 5.68 22.06 -7.09
C LEU A 348 4.72 22.89 -6.25
N ALA A 349 3.41 22.77 -6.43
CA ALA A 349 2.42 23.50 -5.63
C ALA A 349 2.47 23.14 -4.14
N LEU A 350 2.58 21.85 -3.81
CA LEU A 350 2.79 21.39 -2.42
C LEU A 350 4.10 21.95 -1.85
N TYR A 351 5.18 21.89 -2.63
CA TYR A 351 6.48 22.42 -2.26
C TYR A 351 6.43 23.93 -2.00
N GLU A 352 5.85 24.72 -2.91
CA GLU A 352 5.69 26.17 -2.75
C GLU A 352 4.91 26.52 -1.48
N GLU A 353 3.87 25.74 -1.16
CA GLU A 353 3.04 25.96 0.02
C GLU A 353 3.78 25.64 1.33
N ILE A 354 4.66 24.65 1.33
CA ILE A 354 5.60 24.41 2.44
C ILE A 354 6.62 25.54 2.54
N MET A 355 7.22 25.95 1.43
CA MET A 355 8.29 26.96 1.44
C MET A 355 7.81 28.30 1.98
N LYS A 356 6.56 28.69 1.70
CA LYS A 356 5.93 29.85 2.34
C LYS A 356 5.93 29.72 3.87
N ARG A 357 5.51 28.56 4.40
CA ARG A 357 5.43 28.29 5.84
C ARG A 357 6.77 28.12 6.55
N ILE A 358 7.81 27.73 5.82
CA ILE A 358 9.17 27.66 6.37
C ILE A 358 9.80 29.07 6.45
N SER A 359 9.36 29.99 5.58
CA SER A 359 9.91 31.35 5.48
C SER A 359 9.25 32.35 6.41
N ASP A 360 8.02 32.06 6.85
CA ASP A 360 7.29 32.76 7.93
C ASP A 360 7.75 32.29 9.31
#